data_AF-A0AAX3TFU7-F1
#
_entry.id   AF-A0AAX3TFU7-F1
#
_cell.length_a   1.000
_cell.length_b   1.000
_cell.length_c   1.000
_cell.angle_alpha   90.00
_cell.angle_beta   90.00
_cell.angle_gamma   90.00
#
_symmetry.space_group_name_H-M   'P 1'
#
loop_
_entity.id
_entity.type
_entity.pdbx_description
1 polymer ?
#
loop_
_entity_poly.entity_id
_entity_poly.type
_entity_poly.pdbx_seq_one_letter_code
_entity_poly.pdbx_strand_id
1 'polypeptide(L)'
;MSYGLNQKGESIKMNWKKHNNKEDHFTVVPDMFDLDEYDCPREYLTWDHLIIWALFDDGNSSYQKAISSLDRQDFIIYSIGINDPKNIDFKQTKNNIYKQMNLSLTNPNLIKELKTLPRPDIILASPPCESFSIADCSCRMSQSYGASNWVVRNRDWYKTRALTVTAPNKIRNFIHKETNRLNGESCAGAVVHIIETFKPIFWIIENPESSKIWDFLAHHWNFKGIRNVSYYYNYDLNFSKKPTCFLSNVELKLKKQILKENYSKTHFALGNYKQRSSIPQELIVDILKQLEMNLRFNWANLLGEIDD
;
A
#
# COMPACT_ATOMS: atom_id res chain seq x y z
N MET A 1 -5.34 -21.74 -20.96
CA MET A 1 -6.42 -22.54 -21.56
C MET A 1 -6.32 -23.95 -21.03
N SER A 2 -7.42 -24.43 -20.43
CA SER A 2 -7.66 -25.81 -20.05
C SER A 2 -7.68 -26.69 -21.29
N TYR A 3 -6.96 -27.82 -21.23
CA TYR A 3 -7.04 -28.85 -22.26
C TYR A 3 -8.29 -29.70 -21.99
N GLY A 4 -9.33 -29.51 -22.80
CA GLY A 4 -10.43 -30.44 -22.94
C GLY A 4 -10.22 -31.27 -24.20
N LEU A 5 -9.86 -32.55 -24.04
CA LEU A 5 -9.84 -33.54 -25.12
C LEU A 5 -11.27 -34.06 -25.33
N ASN A 6 -11.80 -33.96 -26.54
CA ASN A 6 -13.00 -34.71 -26.95
C ASN A 6 -12.59 -36.04 -27.61
N GLN A 7 -13.34 -37.10 -27.30
CA GLN A 7 -13.09 -38.53 -27.51
C GLN A 7 -13.16 -39.04 -28.96
N LYS A 8 -12.75 -38.27 -29.97
CA LYS A 8 -12.76 -38.76 -31.36
C LYS A 8 -11.53 -38.47 -32.22
N GLY A 9 -10.37 -38.18 -31.63
CA GLY A 9 -9.06 -38.40 -32.30
C GLY A 9 -8.87 -37.84 -33.72
N GLU A 10 -9.60 -36.81 -34.13
CA GLU A 10 -9.52 -36.25 -35.48
C GLU A 10 -8.79 -34.90 -35.45
N SER A 11 -7.75 -34.78 -36.28
CA SER A 11 -6.99 -33.55 -36.46
C SER A 11 -7.80 -32.52 -37.25
N ILE A 12 -8.11 -31.38 -36.65
CA ILE A 12 -8.72 -30.25 -37.37
C ILE A 12 -7.58 -29.40 -37.96
N LYS A 13 -7.41 -29.44 -39.28
CA LYS A 13 -6.58 -28.48 -40.02
C LYS A 13 -7.33 -27.14 -40.10
N MET A 14 -6.80 -26.08 -39.47
CA MET A 14 -7.25 -24.72 -39.73
C MET A 14 -6.43 -24.09 -40.88
N ASN A 15 -7.13 -23.72 -41.95
CA ASN A 15 -6.59 -22.94 -43.06
C ASN A 15 -6.44 -21.48 -42.65
N TRP A 16 -5.21 -20.97 -42.66
CA TRP A 16 -4.93 -19.54 -42.52
C TRP A 16 -5.10 -18.84 -43.87
N LYS A 17 -6.12 -17.98 -44.00
CA LYS A 17 -6.15 -16.96 -45.06
C LYS A 17 -5.25 -15.81 -44.63
N LYS A 18 -4.19 -15.55 -45.41
CA LYS A 18 -3.45 -14.27 -45.36
C LYS A 18 -4.39 -13.15 -45.82
N HIS A 19 -4.67 -12.19 -44.95
CA HIS A 19 -5.17 -10.88 -45.38
C HIS A 19 -4.05 -9.85 -45.27
N ASN A 20 -3.80 -9.20 -46.40
CA ASN A 20 -2.83 -8.14 -46.62
C ASN A 20 -3.22 -6.85 -45.90
N ASN A 21 -2.19 -6.09 -45.53
CA ASN A 21 -2.20 -4.72 -45.04
C ASN A 21 -3.22 -3.80 -45.73
N LYS A 22 -4.02 -3.11 -44.92
CA LYS A 22 -4.34 -1.69 -45.13
C LYS A 22 -4.29 -0.99 -43.77
N GLU A 23 -3.65 0.18 -43.79
CA GLU A 23 -3.61 1.13 -42.69
C GLU A 23 -5.02 1.65 -42.42
N ASP A 24 -5.60 1.25 -41.30
CA ASP A 24 -6.81 1.87 -40.77
C ASP A 24 -6.41 2.64 -39.50
N HIS A 25 -6.66 3.94 -39.54
CA HIS A 25 -6.56 4.82 -38.38
C HIS A 25 -7.49 4.31 -37.28
N PHE A 26 -6.91 3.70 -36.24
CA PHE A 26 -7.63 3.36 -35.03
C PHE A 26 -7.89 4.65 -34.25
N THR A 27 -9.08 5.23 -34.42
CA THR A 27 -9.68 6.07 -33.40
C THR A 27 -9.95 5.17 -32.21
N VAL A 28 -9.17 5.34 -31.14
CA VAL A 28 -9.40 4.68 -29.86
C VAL A 28 -10.73 5.19 -29.34
N VAL A 29 -11.76 4.33 -29.38
CA VAL A 29 -12.99 4.55 -28.64
C VAL A 29 -12.64 4.33 -27.17
N PRO A 30 -12.78 5.33 -26.27
CA PRO A 30 -12.58 5.08 -24.85
C PRO A 30 -13.66 4.10 -24.39
N ASP A 31 -13.25 3.03 -23.73
CA ASP A 31 -14.16 2.15 -23.00
C ASP A 31 -14.96 3.00 -22.02
N MET A 32 -16.27 3.00 -22.26
CA MET A 32 -17.31 3.66 -21.49
C MET A 32 -17.47 2.88 -20.17
N PHE A 33 -16.55 3.10 -19.24
CA PHE A 33 -16.86 2.98 -17.82
C PHE A 33 -17.78 4.16 -17.49
N ASP A 34 -19.01 3.88 -17.07
CA ASP A 34 -19.95 4.88 -16.55
C ASP A 34 -19.23 5.77 -15.52
N LEU A 35 -18.82 6.97 -15.94
CA LEU A 35 -18.18 7.99 -15.12
C LEU A 35 -19.17 9.06 -14.63
N ASP A 36 -20.45 8.92 -14.95
CA ASP A 36 -21.46 9.94 -14.70
C ASP A 36 -22.31 9.60 -13.46
N GLU A 37 -21.71 9.67 -12.25
CA GLU A 37 -22.48 9.91 -11.01
C GLU A 37 -21.65 10.33 -9.77
N TYR A 38 -20.34 10.61 -9.89
CA TYR A 38 -19.47 10.77 -8.70
C TYR A 38 -18.71 12.10 -8.57
N ASP A 39 -19.27 13.17 -9.13
CA ASP A 39 -18.96 14.53 -8.70
C ASP A 39 -20.03 15.00 -7.71
N CYS A 40 -19.98 14.48 -6.48
CA CYS A 40 -20.48 15.25 -5.36
C CYS A 40 -19.37 16.27 -5.05
N PRO A 41 -19.58 17.58 -5.32
CA PRO A 41 -18.61 18.59 -4.92
C PRO A 41 -18.37 18.41 -3.43
N ARG A 42 -17.12 18.60 -2.97
CA ARG A 42 -16.85 18.74 -1.53
C ARG A 42 -17.49 20.05 -1.07
N GLU A 43 -18.82 20.08 -0.97
CA GLU A 43 -19.58 21.18 -0.44
C GLU A 43 -19.19 21.28 1.03
N TYR A 44 -18.31 22.25 1.30
CA TYR A 44 -17.88 22.72 2.61
C TYR A 44 -17.31 21.60 3.51
N LEU A 45 -15.99 21.39 3.39
CA LEU A 45 -15.17 20.83 4.47
C LEU A 45 -15.40 21.69 5.74
N THR A 46 -16.35 21.30 6.59
CA THR A 46 -16.50 21.91 7.90
C THR A 46 -15.41 21.31 8.79
N TRP A 47 -14.55 22.18 9.31
CA TRP A 47 -13.32 21.87 10.04
C TRP A 47 -13.51 21.14 11.38
N ASP A 48 -14.72 20.68 11.67
CA ASP A 48 -15.05 20.13 12.98
C ASP A 48 -14.34 18.80 13.20
N HIS A 49 -14.19 17.98 12.14
CA HIS A 49 -13.51 16.68 12.22
C HIS A 49 -12.78 16.30 10.92
N LEU A 50 -11.54 15.80 11.06
CA LEU A 50 -10.78 15.13 10.01
C LEU A 50 -10.93 13.60 10.14
N ILE A 51 -11.40 12.97 9.07
CA ILE A 51 -11.55 11.53 8.97
C ILE A 51 -10.27 10.91 8.42
N ILE A 52 -9.63 10.06 9.22
CA ILE A 52 -8.39 9.38 8.87
C ILE A 52 -8.66 7.88 8.73
N TRP A 53 -8.39 7.31 7.56
CA TRP A 53 -8.34 5.86 7.41
C TRP A 53 -6.89 5.38 7.53
N ALA A 54 -6.63 4.56 8.53
CA ALA A 54 -5.37 3.84 8.72
C ALA A 54 -5.51 2.40 8.19
N LEU A 55 -5.16 2.22 6.92
CA LEU A 55 -5.26 0.93 6.22
C LEU A 55 -4.12 0.00 6.64
N PHE A 56 -4.46 -1.26 6.94
CA PHE A 56 -3.54 -2.29 7.44
C PHE A 56 -2.92 -1.97 8.81
N ASP A 57 -3.63 -1.21 9.65
CA ASP A 57 -3.16 -0.73 10.95
C ASP A 57 -3.63 -1.60 12.13
N ASP A 58 -3.60 -2.92 11.96
CA ASP A 58 -4.16 -3.89 12.91
C ASP A 58 -3.12 -4.84 13.54
N GLY A 59 -1.87 -4.80 13.08
CA GLY A 59 -0.75 -5.55 13.64
C GLY A 59 -0.18 -4.89 14.90
N ASN A 60 0.50 -3.75 14.73
CA ASN A 60 0.98 -2.91 15.84
C ASN A 60 -0.01 -1.80 16.20
N SER A 61 -0.84 -1.40 15.24
CA SER A 61 -1.69 -0.21 15.30
C SER A 61 -0.90 1.08 15.56
N SER A 62 0.21 1.25 14.83
CA SER A 62 1.13 2.37 15.04
C SER A 62 0.48 3.70 14.70
N TYR A 63 -0.30 3.79 13.61
CA TYR A 63 -1.01 5.02 13.26
C TYR A 63 -2.03 5.39 14.33
N GLN A 64 -2.85 4.42 14.73
CA GLN A 64 -3.82 4.60 15.81
C GLN A 64 -3.17 5.16 17.07
N LYS A 65 -2.14 4.47 17.57
CA LYS A 65 -1.52 4.79 18.85
C LYS A 65 -0.92 6.18 18.82
N ALA A 66 -0.25 6.53 17.73
CA ALA A 66 0.31 7.84 17.55
C ALA A 66 -0.75 8.94 17.48
N ILE A 67 -1.82 8.74 16.70
CA ILE A 67 -2.92 9.72 16.59
C ILE A 67 -3.64 9.90 17.93
N SER A 68 -3.89 8.81 18.65
CA SER A 68 -4.51 8.85 19.98
C SER A 68 -3.67 9.59 21.00
N SER A 69 -2.34 9.52 20.89
CA SER A 69 -1.43 10.19 21.82
C SER A 69 -1.49 11.72 21.74
N LEU A 70 -2.06 12.28 20.66
CA LEU A 70 -2.21 13.72 20.48
C LEU A 70 -3.39 14.31 21.28
N ASP A 71 -4.29 13.47 21.81
CA ASP A 71 -5.50 13.88 22.53
C ASP A 71 -6.38 14.91 21.76
N ARG A 72 -6.46 14.72 20.44
CA ARG A 72 -7.20 15.60 19.51
C ARG A 72 -8.62 15.10 19.30
N GLN A 73 -9.61 15.93 19.62
CA GLN A 73 -11.03 15.60 19.46
C GLN A 73 -11.53 15.78 18.01
N ASP A 74 -10.80 16.55 17.22
CA ASP A 74 -11.08 16.82 15.81
C ASP A 74 -10.52 15.74 14.88
N PHE A 75 -9.76 14.76 15.38
CA PHE A 75 -9.34 13.61 14.56
C PHE A 75 -10.20 12.39 14.86
N ILE A 76 -10.77 11.79 13.81
CA ILE A 76 -11.48 10.51 13.90
C ILE A 76 -10.71 9.49 13.06
N ILE A 77 -10.05 8.56 13.73
CA ILE A 77 -9.28 7.50 13.08
C ILE A 77 -10.06 6.19 13.01
N TYR A 78 -10.11 5.64 11.80
CA TYR A 78 -10.53 4.28 11.50
C TYR A 78 -9.30 3.44 11.17
N SER A 79 -8.86 2.59 12.10
CA SER A 79 -7.88 1.54 11.81
C SER A 79 -8.61 0.36 11.17
N ILE A 80 -8.19 -0.02 9.95
CA ILE A 80 -8.88 -1.01 9.13
C ILE A 80 -7.92 -2.16 8.85
N GLY A 81 -8.34 -3.39 9.13
CA GLY A 81 -7.53 -4.58 8.94
C GLY A 81 -8.31 -5.88 9.07
N ILE A 82 -7.62 -7.02 9.09
CA ILE A 82 -8.23 -8.36 9.07
C ILE A 82 -8.24 -9.05 10.43
N ASN A 83 -7.46 -8.55 11.40
CA ASN A 83 -7.36 -9.17 12.72
C ASN A 83 -8.69 -9.15 13.46
N ASP A 84 -8.94 -10.17 14.28
CA ASP A 84 -10.09 -10.20 15.18
C ASP A 84 -10.03 -8.96 16.11
N PRO A 85 -11.13 -8.20 16.27
CA PRO A 85 -11.19 -7.06 17.18
C PRO A 85 -10.68 -7.33 18.60
N LYS A 86 -10.76 -8.58 19.09
CA LYS A 86 -10.23 -8.99 20.41
C LYS A 86 -8.71 -8.95 20.50
N ASN A 87 -8.01 -9.02 19.37
CA ASN A 87 -6.56 -9.02 19.29
C ASN A 87 -5.97 -7.62 19.03
N ILE A 88 -6.84 -6.61 18.97
CA ILE A 88 -6.44 -5.23 18.72
C ILE A 88 -5.95 -4.58 20.01
N ASP A 89 -4.79 -3.93 19.89
CA ASP A 89 -3.99 -3.43 21.00
C ASP A 89 -4.19 -1.92 21.18
N PHE A 90 -5.46 -1.49 21.20
CA PHE A 90 -5.88 -0.14 21.58
C PHE A 90 -7.34 -0.13 22.04
N LYS A 91 -7.70 0.87 22.86
CA LYS A 91 -9.07 1.04 23.36
C LYS A 91 -9.90 1.77 22.31
N GLN A 92 -11.02 1.17 21.91
CA GLN A 92 -11.97 1.82 21.01
C GLN A 92 -12.71 2.97 21.72
N THR A 93 -12.85 4.09 21.04
CA THR A 93 -13.60 5.29 21.48
C THR A 93 -14.42 5.85 20.32
N LYS A 94 -15.16 6.94 20.54
CA LYS A 94 -15.84 7.66 19.45
C LYS A 94 -14.91 8.12 18.32
N ASN A 95 -13.64 8.38 18.64
CA ASN A 95 -12.64 8.91 17.70
C ASN A 95 -11.60 7.85 17.30
N ASN A 96 -11.59 6.69 17.97
CA ASN A 96 -10.63 5.62 17.79
C ASN A 96 -11.36 4.33 17.47
N ILE A 97 -11.52 4.03 16.19
CA ILE A 97 -12.43 2.98 15.73
C ILE A 97 -11.63 1.90 15.01
N TYR A 98 -11.91 0.64 15.34
CA TYR A 98 -11.40 -0.49 14.57
C TYR A 98 -12.49 -1.04 13.64
N LYS A 99 -12.12 -1.36 12.40
CA LYS A 99 -13.00 -2.05 11.44
C LYS A 99 -12.28 -3.27 10.88
N GLN A 100 -12.85 -4.45 11.15
CA GLN A 100 -12.39 -5.69 10.54
C GLN A 100 -12.94 -5.78 9.11
N MET A 101 -12.07 -5.62 8.12
CA MET A 101 -12.39 -5.67 6.69
C MET A 101 -11.21 -6.28 5.91
N ASN A 102 -11.53 -7.06 4.87
CA ASN A 102 -10.50 -7.61 3.98
C ASN A 102 -10.11 -6.59 2.91
N LEU A 103 -8.96 -5.93 3.12
CA LEU A 103 -8.39 -4.91 2.22
C LEU A 103 -7.63 -5.50 1.01
N SER A 104 -8.05 -6.67 0.52
CA SER A 104 -7.51 -7.32 -0.67
C SER A 104 -8.33 -6.94 -1.90
N LEU A 105 -7.71 -6.75 -3.07
CA LEU A 105 -8.40 -6.51 -4.33
C LEU A 105 -9.28 -7.70 -4.74
N THR A 106 -8.96 -8.91 -4.25
CA THR A 106 -9.79 -10.10 -4.44
C THR A 106 -11.05 -10.12 -3.57
N ASN A 107 -11.25 -9.15 -2.67
CA ASN A 107 -12.51 -9.00 -1.94
C ASN A 107 -13.54 -8.31 -2.86
N PRO A 108 -14.57 -9.01 -3.35
CA PRO A 108 -15.55 -8.42 -4.27
C PRO A 108 -16.39 -7.32 -3.60
N ASN A 109 -16.42 -7.27 -2.28
CA ASN A 109 -17.18 -6.28 -1.52
C ASN A 109 -16.30 -5.13 -0.99
N LEU A 110 -15.02 -5.05 -1.35
CA LEU A 110 -14.06 -4.10 -0.78
C LEU A 110 -14.60 -2.66 -0.72
N ILE A 111 -14.99 -2.12 -1.87
CA ILE A 111 -15.50 -0.74 -1.96
C ILE A 111 -16.86 -0.60 -1.27
N LYS A 112 -17.73 -1.62 -1.38
CA LYS A 112 -19.05 -1.62 -0.75
C LYS A 112 -18.94 -1.55 0.78
N GLU A 113 -18.02 -2.31 1.37
CA GLU A 113 -17.75 -2.31 2.80
C GLU A 113 -17.18 -0.95 3.24
N LEU A 114 -16.22 -0.41 2.51
CA LEU A 114 -15.61 0.90 2.84
C LEU A 114 -16.58 2.08 2.69
N LYS A 115 -17.53 2.02 1.75
CA LYS A 115 -18.61 3.02 1.60
C LYS A 115 -19.54 3.11 2.82
N THR A 116 -19.50 2.13 3.73
CA THR A 116 -20.26 2.20 5.01
C THR A 116 -19.60 3.11 6.05
N LEU A 117 -18.34 3.51 5.84
CA LEU A 117 -17.60 4.41 6.71
C LEU A 117 -17.70 5.85 6.18
N PRO A 118 -17.54 6.88 7.05
CA PRO A 118 -17.36 8.24 6.59
C PRO A 118 -16.20 8.33 5.60
N ARG A 119 -16.40 9.13 4.54
CA ARG A 119 -15.38 9.34 3.51
C ARG A 119 -14.10 9.91 4.13
N PRO A 120 -12.91 9.39 3.78
CA PRO A 120 -11.67 9.83 4.40
C PRO A 120 -11.17 11.14 3.81
N ASP A 121 -10.66 12.01 4.68
CA ASP A 121 -9.86 13.18 4.31
C ASP A 121 -8.39 12.79 4.12
N ILE A 122 -7.92 11.85 4.93
CA ILE A 122 -6.54 11.35 4.92
C ILE A 122 -6.55 9.82 4.87
N ILE A 123 -5.75 9.26 3.99
CA ILE A 123 -5.43 7.81 3.99
C ILE A 123 -3.97 7.63 4.40
N LEU A 124 -3.73 6.86 5.45
CA LEU A 124 -2.42 6.35 5.85
C LEU A 124 -2.43 4.84 5.64
N ALA A 125 -1.53 4.29 4.83
CA ALA A 125 -1.56 2.87 4.48
C ALA A 125 -0.19 2.21 4.65
N SER A 126 -0.16 1.06 5.33
CA SER A 126 1.04 0.20 5.44
C SER A 126 0.77 -1.20 4.87
N PRO A 127 0.56 -1.33 3.54
CA PRO A 127 0.24 -2.62 2.95
C PRO A 127 1.37 -3.65 3.18
N PRO A 128 1.02 -4.96 3.26
CA PRO A 128 1.98 -6.01 3.60
C PRO A 128 3.17 -6.04 2.64
N CYS A 129 4.38 -5.99 3.19
CA CYS A 129 5.61 -5.88 2.42
C CYS A 129 6.24 -7.22 2.01
N GLU A 130 5.75 -8.37 2.50
CA GLU A 130 6.45 -9.65 2.37
C GLU A 130 6.69 -10.09 0.92
N SER A 131 5.77 -9.74 0.02
CA SER A 131 5.87 -9.99 -1.43
C SER A 131 6.93 -9.14 -2.11
N PHE A 132 7.23 -8.00 -1.52
CA PHE A 132 8.01 -6.93 -2.12
C PHE A 132 9.35 -6.69 -1.41
N SER A 133 9.52 -7.24 -0.21
CA SER A 133 10.66 -6.95 0.68
C SER A 133 11.93 -7.69 0.26
N ILE A 134 13.05 -6.96 0.28
CA ILE A 134 14.40 -7.54 0.09
C ILE A 134 14.88 -8.29 1.35
N ALA A 135 14.13 -8.24 2.45
CA ALA A 135 14.53 -8.87 3.71
C ALA A 135 14.70 -10.40 3.63
N ASP A 136 14.12 -11.09 2.64
CA ASP A 136 14.40 -12.51 2.34
C ASP A 136 15.49 -12.70 1.26
N CYS A 137 16.38 -11.72 1.11
CA CYS A 137 17.46 -11.67 0.12
C CYS A 137 16.90 -11.82 -1.32
N SER A 138 17.69 -12.37 -2.25
CA SER A 138 17.26 -12.69 -3.63
C SER A 138 16.18 -13.78 -3.74
N CYS A 139 15.52 -14.15 -2.63
CA CYS A 139 14.50 -15.20 -2.53
C CYS A 139 13.07 -14.69 -2.37
N ARG A 140 12.88 -13.38 -2.47
CA ARG A 140 11.58 -12.81 -2.83
C ARG A 140 11.09 -13.44 -4.13
N MET A 141 9.78 -13.58 -4.28
CA MET A 141 9.22 -14.20 -5.47
C MET A 141 9.16 -13.22 -6.65
N SER A 142 8.57 -12.04 -6.44
CA SER A 142 8.56 -10.96 -7.44
C SER A 142 9.94 -10.32 -7.58
N GLN A 143 10.58 -10.45 -8.74
CA GLN A 143 11.92 -9.91 -8.98
C GLN A 143 11.87 -8.48 -9.52
N SER A 144 11.01 -8.25 -10.52
CA SER A 144 10.85 -6.97 -11.19
C SER A 144 9.45 -6.83 -11.78
N TYR A 145 8.98 -5.58 -11.82
CA TYR A 145 7.76 -5.17 -12.50
C TYR A 145 8.14 -4.13 -13.56
N GLY A 146 8.04 -4.51 -14.83
CA GLY A 146 8.05 -3.59 -15.96
C GLY A 146 6.62 -3.31 -16.44
N ALA A 147 6.49 -2.35 -17.36
CA ALA A 147 5.19 -1.97 -17.92
C ALA A 147 4.47 -3.12 -18.66
N SER A 148 5.23 -4.02 -19.29
CA SER A 148 4.68 -5.13 -20.09
C SER A 148 5.19 -6.51 -19.68
N ASN A 149 6.14 -6.59 -18.75
CA ASN A 149 6.79 -7.83 -18.36
C ASN A 149 7.07 -7.89 -16.85
N TRP A 150 6.68 -9.00 -16.23
CA TRP A 150 6.97 -9.28 -14.83
C TRP A 150 7.90 -10.47 -14.73
N VAL A 151 8.84 -10.41 -13.80
CA VAL A 151 9.74 -11.53 -13.53
C VAL A 151 9.42 -12.09 -12.16
N VAL A 152 8.93 -13.32 -12.13
CA VAL A 152 8.51 -14.03 -10.91
C VAL A 152 9.26 -15.35 -10.81
N ARG A 153 9.74 -15.70 -9.62
CA ARG A 153 10.41 -16.99 -9.38
C ARG A 153 9.40 -18.14 -9.40
N ASN A 154 9.67 -19.14 -10.21
CA ASN A 154 8.83 -20.33 -10.34
C ASN A 154 9.14 -21.39 -9.26
N ARG A 155 8.34 -22.46 -9.24
CA ARG A 155 8.50 -23.58 -8.30
C ARG A 155 9.87 -24.24 -8.37
N ASP A 156 10.41 -24.44 -9.58
CA ASP A 156 11.70 -25.11 -9.77
C ASP A 156 12.86 -24.31 -9.19
N TRP A 157 12.81 -22.98 -9.30
CA TRP A 157 13.78 -22.10 -8.66
C TRP A 157 13.79 -22.26 -7.14
N TYR A 158 12.62 -22.37 -6.49
CA TYR A 158 12.54 -22.59 -5.05
C TYR A 158 12.99 -24.00 -4.63
N LYS A 159 12.73 -25.03 -5.44
CA LYS A 159 13.18 -26.39 -5.19
C LYS A 159 14.70 -26.55 -5.29
N THR A 160 15.33 -25.92 -6.29
CA THR A 160 16.77 -26.07 -6.57
C THR A 160 17.64 -25.14 -5.73
N ARG A 161 17.10 -24.04 -5.19
CA ARG A 161 17.85 -23.09 -4.37
C ARG A 161 18.28 -23.61 -2.99
N ALA A 162 17.71 -24.72 -2.53
CA ALA A 162 18.24 -25.46 -1.37
C ALA A 162 19.73 -25.79 -1.54
N LEU A 163 20.24 -25.84 -2.78
CA LEU A 163 21.63 -26.16 -3.10
C LEU A 163 22.58 -24.93 -3.14
N THR A 164 22.06 -23.69 -3.21
CA THR A 164 22.88 -22.51 -3.55
C THR A 164 22.83 -21.36 -2.54
N VAL A 165 21.94 -21.39 -1.55
CA VAL A 165 21.94 -20.40 -0.45
C VAL A 165 22.37 -21.06 0.84
N THR A 166 23.53 -20.67 1.34
CA THR A 166 24.04 -20.94 2.68
C THR A 166 23.15 -20.26 3.75
N ALA A 167 21.94 -20.79 3.92
CA ALA A 167 21.06 -20.49 5.04
C ALA A 167 20.43 -21.81 5.51
N PRO A 168 21.23 -22.70 6.14
CA PRO A 168 20.87 -24.10 6.42
C PRO A 168 19.54 -24.30 7.17
N ASN A 169 19.00 -23.26 7.81
CA ASN A 169 17.82 -23.33 8.66
C ASN A 169 16.55 -22.65 8.06
N LYS A 170 16.52 -22.30 6.78
CA LYS A 170 15.33 -21.67 6.15
C LYS A 170 14.71 -22.55 5.07
N ILE A 171 13.69 -23.32 5.44
CA ILE A 171 12.81 -23.99 4.47
C ILE A 171 11.99 -22.92 3.75
N ARG A 172 12.20 -22.76 2.44
CA ARG A 172 11.45 -21.81 1.62
C ARG A 172 10.34 -22.55 0.87
N ASN A 173 9.17 -22.63 1.50
CA ASN A 173 7.99 -23.25 0.90
C ASN A 173 7.47 -22.38 -0.26
N PHE A 174 7.50 -22.92 -1.48
CA PHE A 174 7.03 -22.24 -2.69
C PHE A 174 5.57 -21.79 -2.56
N ILE A 175 4.67 -22.65 -2.07
CA ILE A 175 3.25 -22.33 -1.96
C ILE A 175 3.05 -21.14 -1.03
N HIS A 176 3.70 -21.14 0.13
CA HIS A 176 3.64 -20.01 1.06
C HIS A 176 4.15 -18.71 0.41
N LYS A 177 5.25 -18.76 -0.34
CA LYS A 177 5.80 -17.59 -1.02
C LYS A 177 4.90 -17.08 -2.14
N GLU A 178 4.22 -17.96 -2.87
CA GLU A 178 3.25 -17.62 -3.91
C GLU A 178 1.99 -17.02 -3.30
N THR A 179 1.50 -17.58 -2.19
CA THR A 179 0.39 -16.99 -1.43
C THR A 179 0.73 -15.58 -0.95
N ASN A 180 1.93 -15.39 -0.35
CA ASN A 180 2.34 -14.06 0.07
C ASN A 180 2.40 -13.13 -1.14
N ARG A 181 3.04 -13.54 -2.24
CA ARG A 181 3.09 -12.75 -3.49
C ARG A 181 1.70 -12.24 -3.90
N LEU A 182 0.76 -13.15 -4.10
CA LEU A 182 -0.62 -12.83 -4.49
C LEU A 182 -1.28 -11.89 -3.49
N ASN A 183 -1.13 -12.12 -2.18
CA ASN A 183 -1.68 -11.26 -1.14
C ASN A 183 -1.09 -9.84 -1.20
N GLY A 184 0.23 -9.70 -1.33
CA GLY A 184 0.87 -8.38 -1.39
C GLY A 184 0.51 -7.60 -2.64
N GLU A 185 0.50 -8.23 -3.82
CA GLU A 185 0.03 -7.60 -5.06
C GLU A 185 -1.43 -7.17 -4.97
N SER A 186 -2.29 -8.05 -4.42
CA SER A 186 -3.71 -7.76 -4.22
C SER A 186 -3.94 -6.62 -3.23
N CYS A 187 -3.25 -6.60 -2.08
CA CYS A 187 -3.38 -5.51 -1.11
C CYS A 187 -2.80 -4.19 -1.63
N ALA A 188 -1.68 -4.23 -2.35
CA ALA A 188 -1.09 -3.02 -2.95
C ALA A 188 -2.01 -2.43 -4.04
N GLY A 189 -2.59 -3.27 -4.88
CA GLY A 189 -3.58 -2.84 -5.87
C GLY A 189 -4.88 -2.32 -5.23
N ALA A 190 -5.32 -2.94 -4.14
CA ALA A 190 -6.47 -2.46 -3.36
C ALA A 190 -6.25 -1.05 -2.83
N VAL A 191 -5.04 -0.72 -2.31
CA VAL A 191 -4.73 0.65 -1.85
C VAL A 191 -4.92 1.66 -2.97
N VAL A 192 -4.43 1.38 -4.18
CA VAL A 192 -4.61 2.26 -5.34
C VAL A 192 -6.10 2.43 -5.65
N HIS A 193 -6.83 1.33 -5.77
CA HIS A 193 -8.26 1.36 -6.06
C HIS A 193 -9.07 2.14 -5.02
N ILE A 194 -8.74 2.00 -3.72
CA ILE A 194 -9.35 2.76 -2.63
C ILE A 194 -9.04 4.25 -2.78
N ILE A 195 -7.78 4.63 -2.99
CA ILE A 195 -7.38 6.04 -3.13
C ILE A 195 -8.10 6.69 -4.33
N GLU A 196 -8.14 6.01 -5.48
CA GLU A 196 -8.80 6.52 -6.69
C GLU A 196 -10.33 6.64 -6.52
N THR A 197 -10.94 5.71 -5.77
CA THR A 197 -12.38 5.72 -5.51
C THR A 197 -12.77 6.83 -4.53
N PHE A 198 -12.07 6.92 -3.40
CA PHE A 198 -12.45 7.84 -2.32
C PHE A 198 -11.80 9.22 -2.43
N LYS A 199 -10.75 9.37 -3.24
CA LYS A 199 -10.05 10.64 -3.53
C LYS A 199 -9.82 11.46 -2.25
N PRO A 200 -9.04 10.98 -1.27
CA PRO A 200 -8.75 11.74 -0.04
C PRO A 200 -7.97 13.01 -0.37
N ILE A 201 -7.95 14.01 0.53
CA ILE A 201 -7.11 15.21 0.37
C ILE A 201 -5.64 14.80 0.35
N PHE A 202 -5.26 13.95 1.30
CA PHE A 202 -3.92 13.40 1.35
C PHE A 202 -3.96 11.88 1.42
N TRP A 203 -2.96 11.26 0.79
CA TRP A 203 -2.70 9.86 0.96
C TRP A 203 -1.21 9.62 1.15
N ILE A 204 -0.89 8.63 1.98
CA ILE A 204 0.47 8.21 2.28
C ILE A 204 0.51 6.69 2.30
N ILE A 205 1.41 6.10 1.53
CA ILE A 205 1.69 4.67 1.49
C ILE A 205 3.09 4.45 2.04
N GLU A 206 3.21 3.73 3.15
CA GLU A 206 4.46 3.36 3.79
C GLU A 206 4.92 1.96 3.35
N ASN A 207 6.21 1.86 3.04
CA ASN A 207 6.90 0.59 2.89
C ASN A 207 8.42 0.80 3.03
N PRO A 208 9.22 -0.27 3.21
CA PRO A 208 10.67 -0.15 3.09
C PRO A 208 11.09 0.52 1.78
N GLU A 209 12.11 1.38 1.84
CA GLU A 209 12.55 2.18 0.70
C GLU A 209 12.99 1.33 -0.49
N SER A 210 13.60 0.17 -0.21
CA SER A 210 14.05 -0.79 -1.22
C SER A 210 12.97 -1.79 -1.67
N SER A 211 11.70 -1.58 -1.31
CA SER A 211 10.60 -2.50 -1.61
C SER A 211 10.25 -2.50 -3.11
N LYS A 212 9.88 -3.66 -3.66
CA LYS A 212 9.37 -3.74 -5.05
C LYS A 212 7.91 -3.31 -5.21
N ILE A 213 7.26 -2.91 -4.13
CA ILE A 213 5.94 -2.31 -4.21
C ILE A 213 5.99 -1.03 -5.04
N TRP A 214 7.10 -0.27 -4.97
CA TRP A 214 7.25 0.97 -5.73
C TRP A 214 7.25 0.74 -7.23
N ASP A 215 7.97 -0.28 -7.71
CA ASP A 215 7.96 -0.68 -9.13
C ASP A 215 6.57 -1.20 -9.55
N PHE A 216 5.91 -1.96 -8.67
CA PHE A 216 4.55 -2.46 -8.91
C PHE A 216 3.54 -1.32 -9.06
N LEU A 217 3.53 -0.37 -8.11
CA LEU A 217 2.66 0.79 -8.17
C LEU A 217 2.95 1.64 -9.41
N ALA A 218 4.22 1.96 -9.67
CA ALA A 218 4.61 2.88 -10.73
C ALA A 218 4.46 2.29 -12.15
N HIS A 219 4.79 1.01 -12.35
CA HIS A 219 4.84 0.42 -13.70
C HIS A 219 3.64 -0.46 -14.03
N HIS A 220 3.01 -1.09 -13.04
CA HIS A 220 1.81 -1.90 -13.29
C HIS A 220 0.52 -1.10 -13.11
N TRP A 221 0.38 -0.42 -11.96
CA TRP A 221 -0.81 0.39 -11.67
C TRP A 221 -0.73 1.79 -12.27
N ASN A 222 0.42 2.18 -12.82
CA ASN A 222 0.70 3.56 -13.25
C ASN A 222 0.40 4.60 -12.15
N PHE A 223 0.48 4.17 -10.88
CA PHE A 223 0.19 4.98 -9.71
C PHE A 223 1.48 5.62 -9.22
N LYS A 224 1.57 6.95 -9.34
CA LYS A 224 2.77 7.74 -9.05
C LYS A 224 2.51 8.71 -7.91
N GLY A 225 3.58 9.07 -7.21
CA GLY A 225 3.58 10.03 -6.13
C GLY A 225 4.98 10.51 -5.81
N ILE A 226 5.06 11.37 -4.80
CA ILE A 226 6.30 11.90 -4.28
C ILE A 226 6.88 10.89 -3.28
N ARG A 227 8.13 10.47 -3.50
CA ARG A 227 8.84 9.56 -2.60
C ARG A 227 9.48 10.35 -1.45
N ASN A 228 8.93 10.22 -0.25
CA ASN A 228 9.48 10.84 0.95
C ASN A 228 10.27 9.82 1.76
N VAL A 229 11.59 9.80 1.58
CA VAL A 229 12.50 8.84 2.23
C VAL A 229 12.88 9.31 3.63
N SER A 230 12.85 8.38 4.59
CA SER A 230 13.21 8.62 5.99
C SER A 230 13.88 7.39 6.60
N TYR A 231 14.34 7.53 7.83
CA TYR A 231 14.81 6.41 8.66
C TYR A 231 14.12 6.48 10.01
N TYR A 232 13.56 5.37 10.47
CA TYR A 232 12.83 5.31 11.75
C TYR A 232 13.66 5.76 12.95
N TYR A 233 14.97 5.47 12.97
CA TYR A 233 15.83 5.92 14.06
C TYR A 233 15.99 7.43 14.18
N ASN A 234 15.67 8.21 13.14
CA ASN A 234 15.71 9.68 13.25
C ASN A 234 14.60 10.23 14.16
N TYR A 235 13.66 9.36 14.55
CA TYR A 235 12.52 9.66 15.40
C TYR A 235 12.55 8.84 16.69
N ASP A 236 13.09 7.62 16.66
CA ASP A 236 13.31 6.81 17.87
C ASP A 236 14.51 5.85 17.70
N LEU A 237 15.57 6.06 18.49
CA LEU A 237 16.81 5.29 18.44
C LEU A 237 16.62 3.78 18.73
N ASN A 238 15.48 3.38 19.31
CA ASN A 238 15.13 1.96 19.50
C ASN A 238 14.77 1.23 18.19
N PHE A 239 14.63 1.96 17.08
CA PHE A 239 14.36 1.39 15.76
C PHE A 239 15.64 1.10 14.96
N SER A 240 15.49 0.22 13.97
CA SER A 240 16.60 -0.21 13.10
C SER A 240 16.98 0.84 12.05
N LYS A 241 18.18 0.69 11.45
CA LYS A 241 18.69 1.50 10.33
C LYS A 241 17.94 1.36 9.00
N LYS A 242 16.82 0.65 8.94
CA LYS A 242 16.18 0.37 7.66
C LYS A 242 15.62 1.66 7.04
N PRO A 243 16.01 1.98 5.79
CA PRO A 243 15.39 3.09 5.09
C PRO A 243 13.93 2.74 4.81
N THR A 244 13.05 3.70 5.04
CA THR A 244 11.63 3.62 4.71
C THR A 244 11.28 4.71 3.71
N CYS A 245 10.23 4.48 2.93
CA CYS A 245 9.70 5.44 1.99
C CYS A 245 8.19 5.60 2.22
N PHE A 246 7.76 6.85 2.24
CA PHE A 246 6.37 7.26 2.27
C PHE A 246 6.03 7.84 0.90
N LEU A 247 5.34 7.07 0.07
CA LEU A 247 4.82 7.56 -1.20
C LEU A 247 3.55 8.36 -0.93
N SER A 248 3.47 9.61 -1.38
CA SER A 248 2.32 10.48 -1.11
C SER A 248 2.03 11.45 -2.24
N ASN A 249 0.86 12.10 -2.20
CA ASN A 249 0.53 13.23 -3.09
C ASN A 249 1.09 14.58 -2.61
N VAL A 250 1.82 14.61 -1.50
CA VAL A 250 2.41 15.82 -0.93
C VAL A 250 3.87 15.57 -0.56
N GLU A 251 4.71 16.58 -0.69
CA GLU A 251 6.10 16.52 -0.24
C GLU A 251 6.19 16.65 1.29
N LEU A 252 6.96 15.76 1.91
CA LEU A 252 7.18 15.71 3.35
C LEU A 252 8.67 15.92 3.64
N LYS A 253 8.96 16.89 4.50
CA LYS A 253 10.32 17.25 4.91
C LYS A 253 10.81 16.34 6.06
N LEU A 254 10.77 15.03 5.83
CA LEU A 254 11.12 14.03 6.83
C LEU A 254 12.62 14.02 7.16
N LYS A 255 12.96 13.71 8.41
CA LYS A 255 14.36 13.57 8.86
C LYS A 255 15.00 12.36 8.18
N LYS A 256 16.07 12.60 7.44
CA LYS A 256 16.78 11.59 6.63
C LYS A 256 18.27 11.47 6.92
N GLN A 257 18.71 11.89 8.12
CA GLN A 257 20.11 11.78 8.52
C GLN A 257 20.53 10.31 8.57
N ILE A 258 21.73 10.02 8.05
CA ILE A 258 22.35 8.70 8.14
C ILE A 258 23.24 8.65 9.38
N LEU A 259 22.79 7.94 10.42
CA LEU A 259 23.62 7.70 11.61
C LEU A 259 24.59 6.54 11.37
N LYS A 260 25.81 6.67 11.89
CA LYS A 260 26.83 5.62 11.90
C LYS A 260 26.70 4.69 13.12
N GLU A 261 26.20 5.22 14.23
CA GLU A 261 26.13 4.55 15.54
C GLU A 261 24.88 4.98 16.35
N ASN A 262 24.70 4.41 17.54
CA ASN A 262 23.62 4.73 18.51
C ASN A 262 22.17 4.39 18.12
N TYR A 263 21.95 3.56 17.10
CA TYR A 263 20.63 2.99 16.79
C TYR A 263 20.53 1.51 17.19
N SER A 264 19.31 1.01 17.36
CA SER A 264 19.07 -0.39 17.73
C SER A 264 19.48 -1.36 16.62
N LYS A 265 20.45 -2.23 16.96
CA LYS A 265 20.87 -3.35 16.11
C LYS A 265 19.98 -4.59 16.27
N THR A 266 19.20 -4.66 17.35
CA THR A 266 18.42 -5.85 17.73
C THR A 266 16.95 -5.77 17.35
N HIS A 267 16.40 -4.56 17.13
CA HIS A 267 15.01 -4.34 16.73
C HIS A 267 14.55 -5.28 15.59
N PHE A 268 15.42 -5.46 14.58
CA PHE A 268 15.12 -6.36 13.46
C PHE A 268 15.49 -7.83 13.71
N ALA A 269 16.57 -8.09 14.46
CA ALA A 269 17.15 -9.42 14.63
C ALA A 269 16.39 -10.29 15.65
N LEU A 270 15.79 -9.66 16.67
CA LEU A 270 15.10 -10.34 17.77
C LEU A 270 13.60 -10.00 17.84
N GLY A 271 13.14 -9.04 17.04
CA GLY A 271 11.75 -8.60 17.06
C GLY A 271 10.80 -9.57 16.37
N ASN A 272 9.61 -9.77 16.94
CA ASN A 272 8.51 -10.45 16.26
C ASN A 272 7.97 -9.57 15.10
N TYR A 273 7.11 -10.11 14.23
CA TYR A 273 6.59 -9.36 13.08
C TYR A 273 5.96 -8.02 13.49
N LYS A 274 5.14 -8.02 14.55
CA LYS A 274 4.46 -6.82 15.11
C LYS A 274 5.43 -5.72 15.54
N GLN A 275 6.60 -6.07 16.08
CA GLN A 275 7.64 -5.10 16.42
C GLN A 275 8.39 -4.62 15.17
N ARG A 276 8.66 -5.50 14.21
CA ARG A 276 9.40 -5.11 12.99
C ARG A 276 8.60 -4.23 12.05
N SER A 277 7.28 -4.28 12.12
CA SER A 277 6.36 -3.46 11.33
C SER A 277 5.87 -2.21 12.06
N SER A 278 6.33 -1.94 13.29
CA SER A 278 5.93 -0.70 13.96
C SER A 278 6.57 0.52 13.29
N ILE A 279 5.89 1.65 13.40
CA ILE A 279 6.35 2.95 12.94
C ILE A 279 6.57 3.82 14.18
N PRO A 280 7.67 4.58 14.29
CA PRO A 280 7.88 5.49 15.41
C PRO A 280 6.73 6.49 15.53
N GLN A 281 6.21 6.64 16.76
CA GLN A 281 5.11 7.56 17.05
C GLN A 281 5.44 9.00 16.61
N GLU A 282 6.63 9.49 16.96
CA GLU A 282 7.07 10.85 16.61
C GLU A 282 7.16 11.10 15.10
N LEU A 283 7.40 10.05 14.30
CA LEU A 283 7.39 10.17 12.83
C LEU A 283 5.96 10.38 12.31
N ILE A 284 5.00 9.62 12.83
CA ILE A 284 3.59 9.77 12.44
C ILE A 284 3.08 11.15 12.85
N VAL A 285 3.45 11.62 14.06
CA VAL A 285 3.10 12.96 14.54
C VAL A 285 3.70 14.06 13.65
N ASP A 286 4.96 13.94 13.25
CA ASP A 286 5.61 14.89 12.32
C ASP A 286 4.90 14.93 10.96
N ILE A 287 4.57 13.75 10.41
CA ILE A 287 3.78 13.65 9.17
C ILE A 287 2.46 14.41 9.30
N LEU A 288 1.68 14.14 10.35
CA LEU A 288 0.37 14.77 10.54
C LEU A 288 0.46 16.29 10.68
N LYS A 289 1.46 16.79 11.42
CA LYS A 289 1.71 18.24 11.53
C LYS A 289 1.97 18.87 10.15
N GLN A 290 2.76 18.21 9.31
CA GLN A 290 3.03 18.70 7.96
C GLN A 290 1.78 18.66 7.07
N LEU A 291 0.92 17.63 7.20
CA LEU A 291 -0.36 17.59 6.49
C LEU A 291 -1.29 18.74 6.91
N GLU A 292 -1.42 18.99 8.22
CA GLU A 292 -2.20 20.12 8.74
C GLU A 292 -1.69 21.47 8.22
N MET A 293 -0.36 21.66 8.18
CA MET A 293 0.24 22.88 7.61
C MET A 293 -0.09 23.04 6.13
N ASN A 294 -0.01 21.96 5.35
CA ASN A 294 -0.36 21.99 3.92
C ASN A 294 -1.85 22.27 3.69
N LEU A 295 -2.75 21.72 4.53
CA LEU A 295 -4.17 22.05 4.50
C LEU A 295 -4.37 23.54 4.69
N ARG A 296 -3.87 24.09 5.81
CA ARG A 296 -4.05 25.52 6.14
C ARG A 296 -3.51 26.45 5.06
N PHE A 297 -2.37 26.12 4.46
CA PHE A 297 -1.77 26.90 3.39
C PHE A 297 -2.65 26.91 2.13
N ASN A 298 -3.14 25.76 1.69
CA ASN A 298 -4.02 25.66 0.52
C ASN A 298 -5.33 26.45 0.72
N TRP A 299 -5.89 26.39 1.94
CA TRP A 299 -7.08 27.16 2.27
C TRP A 299 -6.86 28.67 2.30
N ALA A 300 -5.73 29.12 2.85
CA ALA A 300 -5.39 30.54 2.85
C ALA A 300 -5.24 31.09 1.43
N ASN A 301 -4.65 30.32 0.51
CA ASN A 301 -4.55 30.72 -0.90
C ASN A 301 -5.93 30.76 -1.58
N LEU A 302 -6.78 29.75 -1.34
CA LEU A 302 -8.15 29.72 -1.88
C LEU A 302 -8.98 30.92 -1.42
N LEU A 303 -8.84 31.36 -0.17
CA LEU A 303 -9.56 32.54 0.34
C LEU A 303 -8.95 33.84 -0.17
N GLY A 304 -7.63 33.93 -0.30
CA GLY A 304 -6.94 35.10 -0.85
C GLY A 304 -7.22 35.32 -2.35
N GLU A 305 -7.58 34.28 -3.10
CA GLU A 305 -8.00 34.36 -4.51
C GLU A 305 -9.49 34.75 -4.68
N ILE A 306 -10.29 34.81 -3.61
CA ILE A 306 -11.71 35.20 -3.66
C ILE A 306 -11.89 36.70 -3.36
N ASP A 307 -10.87 37.36 -2.80
CA ASP A 307 -10.90 38.78 -2.40
C ASP A 307 -10.30 39.74 -3.46
N ASP A 308 -9.93 39.26 -4.66
CA ASP A 308 -9.49 40.06 -5.83
C ASP A 308 -10.47 39.95 -7.02
#